data_AF-A0A822BAP2-F1
#
_entry.id   AF-A0A822BAP2-F1
#
_cell.length_a   1.000
_cell.length_b   1.000
_cell.length_c   1.000
_cell.angle_alpha   90.00
_cell.angle_beta   90.00
_cell.angle_gamma   90.00
#
_symmetry.space_group_name_H-M   'P 1'
#
loop_
_entity.id
_entity.type
_entity.pdbx_description
1 polymer ?
#
loop_
_entity_poly.entity_id
_entity_poly.type
_entity_poly.pdbx_seq_one_letter_code
_entity_poly.pdbx_strand_id
1 'polypeptide(L)'
;LENIKNELNKLKEVSSTPTVTGTLQSHVSDDNDHLEQVDQQLGVLIEHRDTLLQTGTYSHNDALIQELERRIQEAMKRKSSGSRYQ
;
A
#
# COMPACT_ATOMS: atom_id res chain seq x y z
N LEU A 1 12.51 -26.61 4.73
CA LEU A 1 11.89 -25.28 4.95
C LEU A 1 12.79 -24.11 4.52
N GLU A 2 14.05 -24.36 4.12
CA GLU A 2 14.96 -23.30 3.65
C GLU A 2 14.69 -22.80 2.22
N ASN A 3 13.98 -23.58 1.40
CA ASN A 3 13.73 -23.23 -0.01
C ASN A 3 12.87 -21.97 -0.19
N ILE A 4 12.00 -21.64 0.78
CA ILE A 4 11.08 -20.50 0.67
C ILE A 4 11.80 -19.17 0.95
N LYS A 5 12.86 -19.19 1.77
CA LYS A 5 13.62 -17.98 2.12
C LYS A 5 14.51 -17.51 0.96
N ASN A 6 14.95 -18.44 0.11
CA ASN A 6 15.78 -18.14 -1.06
C ASN A 6 14.99 -17.53 -2.23
N GLU A 7 13.69 -17.79 -2.36
CA GLU A 7 12.86 -17.18 -3.40
C GLU A 7 12.58 -15.70 -3.13
N LEU A 8 12.40 -15.31 -1.86
CA LEU A 8 12.22 -13.90 -1.49
C LEU A 8 13.47 -13.05 -1.71
N ASN A 9 14.67 -13.65 -1.62
CA ASN A 9 15.91 -12.93 -1.89
C ASN A 9 16.16 -12.74 -3.41
N LYS A 10 15.71 -13.69 -4.25
CA LYS A 10 15.78 -13.54 -5.72
C LYS A 10 14.86 -12.43 -6.24
N LEU A 11 13.69 -12.24 -5.63
CA LEU A 11 12.75 -11.20 -6.07
C LEU A 11 13.23 -9.78 -5.76
N LYS A 12 14.21 -9.62 -4.87
CA LYS A 12 14.82 -8.32 -4.53
C LYS A 12 15.99 -7.94 -5.46
N GLU A 13 16.69 -8.90 -6.04
CA GLU A 13 17.83 -8.61 -6.93
C GLU A 13 17.41 -8.23 -8.36
N VAL A 14 16.21 -8.59 -8.82
CA VAL A 14 15.78 -8.26 -10.19
C VAL A 14 15.33 -6.81 -10.37
N SER A 15 15.13 -6.03 -9.29
CA SER A 15 14.83 -4.60 -9.40
C SER A 15 16.07 -3.72 -9.50
N SER A 16 17.28 -4.31 -9.52
CA SER A 16 18.55 -3.59 -9.58
C SER A 16 19.26 -3.84 -10.91
N THR A 17 18.60 -3.57 -12.02
CA THR A 17 19.27 -3.36 -13.31
C THR A 17 18.86 -2.01 -13.88
N PRO A 18 19.73 -0.99 -13.84
CA PRO A 18 19.47 0.27 -14.53
C PRO A 18 19.83 0.07 -16.01
N THR A 19 18.91 -0.53 -16.77
CA THR A 19 18.99 -0.48 -18.23
C THR A 19 18.47 0.87 -18.68
N VAL A 20 19.44 1.70 -19.05
CA VAL A 20 19.32 2.93 -19.82
C VAL A 20 18.48 2.66 -21.07
N THR A 21 17.21 3.10 -21.06
CA THR A 21 16.47 3.44 -22.27
C THR A 21 15.76 4.75 -22.01
N GLY A 22 16.23 5.80 -22.67
CA GLY A 22 15.77 7.15 -22.47
C GLY A 22 14.28 7.30 -22.72
N THR A 23 13.61 7.97 -21.81
CA THR A 23 12.48 8.82 -22.13
C THR A 23 12.47 9.92 -21.07
N LEU A 24 12.91 11.10 -21.50
CA LEU A 24 12.32 12.39 -21.20
C LEU A 24 11.65 12.52 -19.81
N GLN A 25 12.20 13.45 -19.03
CA GLN A 25 11.39 14.52 -18.43
C GLN A 25 10.33 14.07 -17.41
N SER A 26 10.68 14.14 -16.12
CA SER A 26 9.97 15.00 -15.15
C SER A 26 10.41 14.63 -13.73
N HIS A 27 11.20 15.50 -13.11
CA HIS A 27 11.67 15.38 -11.72
C HIS A 27 10.65 15.95 -10.73
N VAL A 28 9.35 15.76 -10.97
CA VAL A 28 8.26 16.30 -10.13
C VAL A 28 7.10 15.32 -9.87
N SER A 29 7.24 14.02 -10.14
CA SER A 29 6.10 13.08 -10.08
C SER A 29 6.10 12.07 -8.92
N ASP A 30 7.18 11.93 -8.15
CA ASP A 30 7.27 10.93 -7.07
C ASP A 30 6.17 11.08 -6.00
N ASP A 31 5.76 12.31 -5.67
CA ASP A 31 4.71 12.54 -4.69
C ASP A 31 3.30 12.16 -5.20
N ASN A 32 3.04 12.27 -6.50
CA ASN A 32 1.74 11.92 -7.08
C ASN A 32 1.58 10.40 -7.22
N ASP A 33 2.62 9.70 -7.67
CA ASP A 33 2.62 8.23 -7.75
C ASP A 33 2.48 7.61 -6.36
N HIS A 34 3.14 8.20 -5.34
CA HIS A 34 3.00 7.75 -3.96
C HIS A 34 1.58 7.97 -3.41
N LEU A 35 0.96 9.11 -3.74
CA LEU A 35 -0.40 9.43 -3.30
C LEU A 35 -1.43 8.48 -3.94
N GLU A 36 -1.28 8.20 -5.24
CA GLU A 36 -2.14 7.26 -5.97
C GLU A 36 -2.02 5.85 -5.39
N GLN A 37 -0.80 5.40 -5.07
CA GLN A 37 -0.58 4.12 -4.41
C GLN A 37 -1.24 4.06 -3.02
N VAL A 38 -1.16 5.14 -2.23
CA VAL A 38 -1.81 5.23 -0.92
C VAL A 38 -3.34 5.18 -1.06
N ASP A 39 -3.91 5.81 -2.09
CA ASP A 39 -5.35 5.80 -2.35
C ASP A 39 -5.87 4.44 -2.82
N GLN A 40 -5.12 3.75 -3.68
CA GLN A 40 -5.43 2.37 -4.07
C GLN A 40 -5.39 1.43 -2.85
N GLN A 41 -4.36 1.56 -2.01
CA GLN A 41 -4.27 0.78 -0.77
C GLN A 41 -5.40 1.08 0.22
N LEU A 42 -5.81 2.35 0.33
CA LEU A 42 -6.93 2.77 1.17
C LEU A 42 -8.24 2.15 0.70
N GLY A 43 -8.50 2.14 -0.61
CA GLY A 43 -9.69 1.52 -1.20
C GLY A 43 -9.79 0.03 -0.85
N VAL A 44 -8.69 -0.72 -1.04
CA VAL A 44 -8.64 -2.16 -0.71
C VAL A 44 -8.88 -2.42 0.77
N LEU A 45 -8.33 -1.59 1.67
CA LEU A 45 -8.52 -1.75 3.11
C LEU A 45 -9.99 -1.52 3.53
N ILE A 46 -10.65 -0.52 2.92
CA ILE A 46 -12.06 -0.23 3.17
C ILE A 46 -12.94 -1.38 2.67
N GLU A 47 -12.73 -1.84 1.43
CA GLU A 47 -13.49 -2.94 0.85
C GLU A 47 -13.32 -4.24 1.65
N HIS A 48 -12.09 -4.54 2.08
CA HIS A 48 -11.83 -5.73 2.90
C HIS A 48 -12.54 -5.64 4.26
N ARG A 49 -12.50 -4.48 4.93
CA ARG A 49 -13.26 -4.24 6.17
C ARG A 49 -14.76 -4.45 5.94
N ASP A 50 -15.30 -3.84 4.88
CA ASP A 50 -16.73 -3.88 4.59
C ASP A 50 -17.19 -5.30 4.26
N THR A 51 -16.39 -6.07 3.52
CA THR A 51 -16.65 -7.48 3.24
C THR A 51 -16.67 -8.31 4.53
N LEU A 52 -15.69 -8.12 5.42
CA LEU A 52 -15.61 -8.86 6.68
C LEU A 52 -16.81 -8.56 7.59
N LEU A 53 -17.23 -7.30 7.69
CA LEU A 53 -18.41 -6.89 8.46
C LEU A 53 -19.72 -7.35 7.80
N GLN A 54 -19.82 -7.28 6.48
CA GLN A 54 -21.02 -7.69 5.73
C GLN A 54 -21.29 -9.19 5.84
N THR A 55 -20.24 -10.02 5.92
CA THR A 55 -20.41 -11.46 6.16
C THR A 55 -20.91 -11.79 7.56
N GLY A 56 -20.83 -10.85 8.51
CA GLY A 56 -21.21 -11.05 9.91
C GLY A 56 -20.29 -11.97 10.71
N THR A 57 -19.21 -12.47 10.10
CA THR A 57 -18.19 -13.31 10.76
C THR A 57 -17.30 -12.49 11.68
N TYR A 58 -17.17 -11.20 11.39
CA TYR A 58 -16.37 -10.25 12.15
C TYR A 58 -17.23 -9.05 12.55
N SER A 59 -16.83 -8.43 13.65
CA SER A 59 -17.44 -7.28 14.31
C SER A 59 -16.41 -6.18 14.53
N HIS A 60 -16.86 -4.96 14.79
CA HIS A 60 -15.96 -3.84 15.10
C HIS A 60 -15.07 -4.08 16.34
N ASN A 61 -15.45 -5.02 17.22
CA ASN A 61 -14.64 -5.36 18.39
C ASN A 61 -13.53 -6.37 18.07
N ASP A 62 -13.53 -7.00 16.89
CA ASP A 62 -12.50 -7.96 16.52
C ASP A 62 -11.16 -7.27 16.24
N ALA A 63 -10.08 -7.85 16.74
CA ALA A 63 -8.73 -7.30 16.58
C ALA A 63 -8.34 -7.12 15.11
N LEU A 64 -8.86 -7.98 14.22
CA LEU A 64 -8.67 -7.85 12.77
C LEU A 64 -9.31 -6.57 12.22
N ILE A 65 -10.55 -6.28 12.61
CA ILE A 65 -11.28 -5.08 12.15
C ILE A 65 -10.63 -3.81 12.72
N GLN A 66 -10.25 -3.83 13.99
CA GLN A 66 -9.54 -2.72 14.63
C GLN A 66 -8.21 -2.39 13.93
N GLU A 67 -7.46 -3.42 13.50
CA GLU A 67 -6.22 -3.23 12.75
C GLU A 67 -6.48 -2.67 11.33
N LEU A 68 -7.54 -3.12 10.66
CA LEU A 68 -7.95 -2.56 9.37
C LEU A 68 -8.34 -1.09 9.50
N GLU A 69 -9.14 -0.74 10.51
CA GLU A 69 -9.51 0.66 10.80
C GLU A 69 -8.29 1.51 11.13
N ARG A 70 -7.34 0.98 11.90
CA ARG A 70 -6.06 1.65 12.16
C ARG A 70 -5.31 1.92 10.86
N ARG A 71 -5.16 0.94 9.98
CA ARG A 71 -4.46 1.09 8.68
C ARG A 71 -5.17 2.08 7.75
N ILE A 72 -6.50 2.09 7.74
CA ILE A 72 -7.32 3.07 7.03
C ILE A 72 -7.00 4.48 7.54
N GLN A 73 -7.01 4.68 8.86
CA GLN A 73 -6.68 5.98 9.47
C GLN A 73 -5.25 6.41 9.17
N GLU A 74 -4.28 5.50 9.23
CA GLU A 74 -2.89 5.79 8.90
C GLU A 74 -2.72 6.16 7.43
N ALA A 75 -3.38 5.47 6.50
CA ALA A 75 -3.37 5.80 5.08
C ALA A 75 -4.01 7.18 4.81
N MET A 76 -5.13 7.49 5.45
CA MET A 76 -5.75 8.82 5.38
C MET A 76 -4.85 9.92 5.95
N LYS A 77 -4.12 9.64 7.05
CA LYS A 77 -3.14 10.57 7.62
C LYS A 77 -1.97 10.79 6.67
N ARG A 78 -1.42 9.73 6.06
CA ARG A 78 -0.35 9.82 5.05
C ARG A 78 -0.79 10.66 3.85
N LYS A 79 -2.00 10.43 3.36
CA LYS A 79 -2.61 11.20 2.27
C LYS A 79 -2.75 12.68 2.60
N SER A 80 -3.29 13.00 3.78
CA SER A 80 -3.46 14.39 4.22
C SER A 80 -2.14 15.08 4.57
N SER A 81 -1.11 14.35 5.01
CA SER A 81 0.24 14.90 5.19
C SER A 81 0.96 15.16 3.87
N GLY A 82 0.83 14.28 2.87
CA GLY A 82 1.41 14.50 1.53
C GLY A 82 0.70 15.63 0.77
N SER A 83 -0.63 15.73 0.92
CA SER A 83 -1.42 16.80 0.30
C SER A 83 -1.18 18.19 0.91
N ARG A 84 -0.58 18.31 2.11
CA ARG A 84 -0.36 19.61 2.78
C ARG A 84 0.91 20.32 2.32
N TYR A 85 1.75 19.65 1.54
CA TYR A 85 3.00 20.18 0.99
C TYR A 85 2.94 20.39 -0.53
N GLN A 86 1.76 20.28 -1.15
CA GLN A 86 1.48 20.76 -2.51
C GLN A 86 0.82 22.13 -2.46
#